data_AF-A0AAU4YTE5-F1
#
_entry.id   AF-A0AAU4YTE5-F1
#
_cell.length_a   1.000
_cell.length_b   1.000
_cell.length_c   1.000
_cell.angle_alpha   90.00
_cell.angle_beta   90.00
_cell.angle_gamma   90.00
#
_symmetry.space_group_name_H-M   'P 1'
#
loop_
_entity.id
_entity.type
_entity.pdbx_description
1 polymer ?
#
loop_
_entity_poly.entity_id
_entity_poly.type
_entity_poly.pdbx_seq_one_letter_code
_entity_poly.pdbx_strand_id
1 'polypeptide(L)'
;MSTNNPIIEHFGTEGLRRFPAVALQGSHVPEGATRTLREQGIPVAVGPYFRAASSGDAAQLGAFASRQQLQAPPGPLSRWLRLGTDGGADLCVRPDGAVQAVFLSEVLPDMYVSASVDLFSEALVLLDRAVSRIAVADGLQGAVPVLHSLMTGLQELDPLAFAERESWWPRVLDDVRHTLNFPFSASFEFELAGGRKEVVTDSTGIGRLHPEERIWQRLSSSGVRPEQVTRVYCELEPCFMPGHYCAVWMQHTFPRAQFTHSFGYGASAESREEGLKEAIIFAARQARRRQG
;
A
#
# COMPACT_ATOMS: atom_id res chain seq x y z
N MET A 1 -13.06 20.26 29.51
CA MET A 1 -12.00 19.23 29.44
C MET A 1 -11.85 18.88 27.97
N SER A 2 -10.83 19.41 27.30
CA SER A 2 -10.58 19.06 25.90
C SER A 2 -10.23 17.58 25.86
N THR A 3 -11.14 16.76 25.32
CA THR A 3 -10.87 15.36 24.99
C THR A 3 -9.80 15.37 23.91
N ASN A 4 -8.56 15.11 24.31
CA ASN A 4 -7.42 15.04 23.43
C ASN A 4 -7.67 13.88 22.45
N ASN A 5 -7.83 14.20 21.16
CA ASN A 5 -8.11 13.21 20.13
C ASN A 5 -6.76 12.73 19.55
N PRO A 6 -6.38 11.46 19.74
CA PRO A 6 -5.06 10.94 19.33
C PRO A 6 -4.72 11.19 17.86
N ILE A 7 -5.71 11.21 16.97
CA ILE A 7 -5.50 11.46 15.54
C ILE A 7 -5.15 12.93 15.25
N ILE A 8 -5.81 13.86 15.96
CA ILE A 8 -5.56 15.31 15.84
C ILE A 8 -4.22 15.65 16.47
N GLU A 9 -3.87 15.02 17.59
CA GLU A 9 -2.55 15.17 18.20
C GLU A 9 -1.43 14.70 17.29
N HIS A 10 -1.64 13.62 16.54
CA HIS A 10 -0.62 13.02 15.69
C HIS A 10 -0.46 13.74 14.35
N PHE A 11 -1.56 13.97 13.62
CA PHE A 11 -1.51 14.54 12.27
C PHE A 11 -1.74 16.07 12.24
N GLY A 12 -2.20 16.68 13.33
CA GLY A 12 -2.66 18.05 13.34
C GLY A 12 -3.97 18.24 12.57
N THR A 13 -4.58 19.41 12.65
CA THR A 13 -5.86 19.68 11.96
C THR A 13 -5.73 19.74 10.45
N GLU A 14 -4.57 20.21 9.95
CA GLU A 14 -4.27 20.34 8.52
C GLU A 14 -3.88 19.01 7.87
N GLY A 15 -3.37 18.05 8.66
CA GLY A 15 -3.07 16.70 8.21
C GLY A 15 -4.30 15.80 8.10
N LEU A 16 -5.51 16.33 8.36
CA LEU A 16 -6.75 15.57 8.40
C LEU A 16 -7.75 16.03 7.34
N ARG A 17 -8.28 15.06 6.59
CA ARG A 17 -9.37 15.21 5.65
C ARG A 17 -10.70 14.96 6.34
N ARG A 18 -11.54 16.00 6.44
CA ARG A 18 -12.94 15.91 6.92
C ARG A 18 -13.93 15.82 5.77
N PHE A 19 -14.98 15.02 5.92
CA PHE A 19 -16.01 14.86 4.90
C PHE A 19 -17.22 15.73 5.26
N PRO A 20 -17.54 16.79 4.49
CA PRO A 20 -18.70 17.62 4.79
C PRO A 20 -20.00 16.84 4.58
N ALA A 21 -21.09 17.27 5.22
CA ALA A 21 -22.38 16.58 5.14
C ALA A 21 -22.84 16.34 3.70
N VAL A 22 -22.60 17.30 2.79
CA VAL A 22 -22.92 17.17 1.36
C VAL A 22 -22.18 16.01 0.67
N ALA A 23 -20.94 15.71 1.07
CA ALA A 23 -20.18 14.61 0.50
C ALA A 23 -20.69 13.24 0.99
N LEU A 24 -21.35 13.20 2.14
CA LEU A 24 -21.92 11.98 2.74
C LEU A 24 -23.35 11.71 2.27
N GLN A 25 -23.99 12.68 1.60
CA GLN A 25 -25.36 12.53 1.11
C GLN A 25 -25.48 11.39 0.10
N GLY A 26 -26.50 10.54 0.29
CA GLY A 26 -26.78 9.41 -0.60
C GLY A 26 -25.90 8.17 -0.36
N SER A 27 -24.85 8.27 0.45
CA SER A 27 -24.13 7.10 0.95
C SER A 27 -24.81 6.54 2.20
N HIS A 28 -24.90 5.21 2.29
CA HIS A 28 -25.46 4.52 3.45
C HIS A 28 -24.38 4.36 4.53
N VAL A 29 -24.00 5.46 5.18
CA VAL A 29 -22.96 5.47 6.22
C VAL A 29 -23.62 5.57 7.60
N PRO A 30 -23.27 4.70 8.57
CA PRO A 30 -23.80 4.79 9.93
C PRO A 30 -23.50 6.12 10.62
N GLU A 31 -24.31 6.49 11.63
CA GLU A 31 -24.18 7.77 12.32
C GLU A 31 -22.81 7.93 13.01
N GLY A 32 -22.29 6.85 13.62
CA GLY A 32 -20.96 6.83 14.24
C GLY A 32 -19.86 7.24 13.25
N ALA A 33 -19.76 6.52 12.13
CA ALA A 33 -18.80 6.82 11.06
C ALA A 33 -19.01 8.23 10.48
N THR A 34 -20.26 8.67 10.32
CA THR A 34 -20.59 10.04 9.88
C THR A 34 -20.03 11.10 10.83
N ARG A 35 -20.17 10.90 12.15
CA ARG A 35 -19.64 11.81 13.17
C ARG A 35 -18.12 11.87 13.10
N THR A 36 -17.45 10.72 13.07
CA THR A 36 -15.99 10.61 12.96
C THR A 36 -15.46 11.34 11.73
N LEU A 37 -16.04 11.08 10.56
CA LEU A 37 -15.60 11.69 9.30
C LEU A 37 -15.82 13.20 9.24
N ARG A 38 -16.87 13.71 9.89
CA ARG A 38 -17.20 15.15 9.90
C ARG A 38 -16.39 15.93 10.91
N GLU A 39 -16.26 15.42 12.13
CA GLU A 39 -15.69 16.15 13.26
C GLU A 39 -14.18 15.92 13.37
N GLN A 40 -13.76 14.66 13.27
CA GLN A 40 -12.35 14.26 13.42
C GLN A 40 -11.65 14.29 12.07
N GLY A 41 -12.23 13.62 11.08
CA GLY A 41 -11.61 13.36 9.78
C GLY A 41 -10.65 12.16 9.83
N ILE A 42 -10.04 11.87 8.68
CA ILE A 42 -9.03 10.81 8.51
C ILE A 42 -7.72 11.42 8.00
N PRO A 43 -6.56 10.77 8.16
CA PRO A 43 -5.28 11.31 7.69
C PRO A 43 -5.29 11.56 6.19
N VAL A 44 -4.69 12.65 5.74
CA VAL A 44 -4.58 12.95 4.29
C VAL A 44 -3.75 11.88 3.59
N ALA A 45 -2.68 11.40 4.22
CA ALA A 45 -1.91 10.26 3.77
C ALA A 45 -1.17 9.58 4.94
N VAL A 46 -0.91 8.29 4.80
CA VAL A 46 -0.02 7.50 5.69
C VAL A 46 0.84 6.59 4.82
N GLY A 47 2.12 6.96 4.70
CA GLY A 47 3.07 6.24 3.85
C GLY A 47 2.54 5.99 2.43
N PRO A 48 2.90 4.85 1.81
CA PRO A 48 2.27 4.41 0.56
C PRO A 48 0.87 3.82 0.80
N TYR A 49 0.57 3.36 2.01
CA TYR A 49 -0.59 2.52 2.30
C TYR A 49 -1.93 3.25 2.28
N PHE A 50 -1.98 4.55 2.55
CA PHE A 50 -3.25 5.27 2.49
C PHE A 50 -3.09 6.70 1.98
N ARG A 51 -4.01 7.11 1.12
CA ARG A 51 -4.24 8.49 0.71
C ARG A 51 -5.74 8.77 0.69
N ALA A 52 -6.17 9.79 1.43
CA ALA A 52 -7.57 10.20 1.46
C ALA A 52 -8.03 10.76 0.10
N ALA A 53 -9.32 10.56 -0.19
CA ALA A 53 -9.98 11.15 -1.34
C ALA A 53 -9.93 12.68 -1.26
N SER A 54 -9.59 13.32 -2.38
CA SER A 54 -9.51 14.77 -2.47
C SER A 54 -10.91 15.39 -2.31
N SER A 55 -10.99 16.68 -1.99
CA SER A 55 -12.27 17.39 -1.96
C SER A 55 -12.95 17.50 -3.33
N GLY A 56 -12.20 17.37 -4.42
CA GLY A 56 -12.72 17.33 -5.78
C GLY A 56 -13.20 15.95 -6.23
N ASP A 57 -12.78 14.88 -5.52
CA ASP A 57 -13.17 13.51 -5.86
C ASP A 57 -14.66 13.29 -5.59
N ALA A 58 -15.28 12.44 -6.40
CA ALA A 58 -16.62 11.98 -6.08
C ALA A 58 -16.57 11.08 -4.85
N ALA A 59 -17.41 11.36 -3.86
CA ALA A 59 -17.43 10.63 -2.60
C ALA A 59 -18.02 9.21 -2.75
N GLN A 60 -18.99 9.01 -3.66
CA GLN A 60 -19.54 7.70 -3.94
C GLN A 60 -18.66 6.94 -4.93
N LEU A 61 -18.39 5.66 -4.64
CA LEU A 61 -17.51 4.82 -5.46
C LEU A 61 -17.97 4.75 -6.93
N GLY A 62 -19.27 4.60 -7.20
CA GLY A 62 -19.77 4.52 -8.58
C GLY A 62 -19.63 5.83 -9.35
N ALA A 63 -19.82 6.98 -8.67
CA ALA A 63 -19.60 8.29 -9.26
C ALA A 63 -18.10 8.55 -9.52
N PHE A 64 -17.23 8.08 -8.63
CA PHE A 64 -15.78 8.11 -8.82
C PHE A 64 -15.38 7.26 -10.03
N ALA A 65 -15.80 5.99 -10.09
CA ALA A 65 -15.54 5.09 -11.21
C ALA A 65 -15.96 5.72 -12.55
N SER A 66 -17.15 6.32 -12.59
CA SER A 66 -17.66 7.00 -13.78
C SER A 66 -16.79 8.18 -14.22
N ARG A 67 -16.29 9.00 -13.28
CA ARG A 67 -15.38 10.12 -13.57
C ARG A 67 -14.01 9.63 -14.07
N GLN A 68 -13.55 8.51 -13.54
CA GLN A 68 -12.31 7.85 -13.96
C GLN A 68 -12.49 7.02 -15.25
N GLN A 69 -13.69 7.01 -15.85
CA GLN A 69 -14.02 6.19 -17.03
C GLN A 69 -13.79 4.69 -16.82
N LEU A 70 -13.95 4.23 -15.57
CA LEU A 70 -13.88 2.83 -15.18
C LEU A 70 -15.27 2.18 -15.23
N GLN A 71 -15.27 0.85 -15.26
CA GLN A 71 -16.51 0.08 -15.14
C GLN A 71 -17.21 0.41 -13.81
N ALA A 72 -18.52 0.64 -13.87
CA ALA A 72 -19.29 0.93 -12.68
C ALA A 72 -19.37 -0.31 -11.77
N PRO A 73 -19.12 -0.17 -10.46
CA PRO A 73 -19.23 -1.27 -9.53
C PRO A 73 -20.69 -1.71 -9.38
N PRO A 74 -20.96 -3.02 -9.22
CA PRO A 74 -22.31 -3.56 -9.26
C PRO A 74 -23.17 -3.13 -8.05
N GLY A 75 -24.45 -2.88 -8.31
CA GLY A 75 -25.48 -2.81 -7.28
C GLY A 75 -25.20 -1.83 -6.13
N PRO A 76 -25.41 -2.23 -4.86
CA PRO A 76 -25.23 -1.35 -3.71
C PRO A 76 -23.81 -0.78 -3.54
N LEU A 77 -22.80 -1.45 -4.09
CA LEU A 77 -21.39 -1.05 -3.99
C LEU A 77 -21.14 0.33 -4.60
N SER A 78 -21.87 0.67 -5.68
CA SER A 78 -21.83 2.01 -6.30
C SER A 78 -22.14 3.16 -5.33
N ARG A 79 -22.88 2.90 -4.24
CA ARG A 79 -23.28 3.93 -3.26
C ARG A 79 -22.38 3.98 -2.03
N TRP A 80 -21.41 3.09 -1.91
CA TRP A 80 -20.48 3.09 -0.78
C TRP A 80 -19.66 4.37 -0.79
N LEU A 81 -19.40 4.89 0.42
CA LEU A 81 -18.56 6.08 0.58
C LEU A 81 -17.10 5.68 0.42
N ARG A 82 -16.41 6.32 -0.51
CA ARG A 82 -14.96 6.19 -0.71
C ARG A 82 -14.21 7.14 0.23
N LEU A 83 -13.40 6.56 1.11
CA LEU A 83 -12.50 7.28 2.02
C LEU A 83 -11.23 7.74 1.29
N GLY A 84 -10.71 6.91 0.39
CA GLY A 84 -9.42 7.11 -0.24
C GLY A 84 -8.95 5.88 -1.00
N THR A 85 -7.63 5.74 -1.14
CA THR A 85 -7.00 4.64 -1.85
C THR A 85 -5.67 4.24 -1.21
N ASP A 86 -5.28 2.99 -1.38
CA ASP A 86 -3.94 2.46 -1.10
C ASP A 86 -3.08 2.36 -2.38
N GLY A 87 -3.50 3.01 -3.46
CA GLY A 87 -2.80 3.00 -4.76
C GLY A 87 -3.28 1.90 -5.73
N GLY A 88 -4.01 0.89 -5.26
CA GLY A 88 -4.58 -0.16 -6.11
C GLY A 88 -6.07 -0.41 -5.86
N ALA A 89 -6.51 -0.33 -4.61
CA ALA A 89 -7.89 -0.43 -4.19
C ALA A 89 -8.46 0.92 -3.73
N ASP A 90 -9.78 1.02 -3.77
CA ASP A 90 -10.54 2.12 -3.17
C ASP A 90 -11.04 1.69 -1.79
N LEU A 91 -10.61 2.41 -0.75
CA LEU A 91 -11.00 2.11 0.63
C LEU A 91 -12.37 2.74 0.89
N CYS A 92 -13.36 1.90 1.13
CA CYS A 92 -14.77 2.28 1.19
C CYS A 92 -15.42 1.91 2.52
N VAL A 93 -16.41 2.70 2.93
CA VAL A 93 -17.26 2.42 4.10
C VAL A 93 -18.45 1.58 3.67
N ARG A 94 -18.58 0.40 4.28
CA ARG A 94 -19.71 -0.51 4.14
C ARG A 94 -20.95 0.03 4.86
N PRO A 95 -22.16 -0.46 4.51
CA PRO A 95 -23.39 -0.07 5.19
C PRO A 95 -23.43 -0.39 6.70
N ASP A 96 -22.65 -1.38 7.15
CA ASP A 96 -22.49 -1.73 8.57
C ASP A 96 -21.41 -0.90 9.28
N GLY A 97 -20.72 -0.01 8.57
CA GLY A 97 -19.70 0.90 9.11
C GLY A 97 -18.27 0.38 9.02
N ALA A 98 -18.08 -0.89 8.64
CA ALA A 98 -16.77 -1.46 8.40
C ALA A 98 -16.08 -0.84 7.17
N VAL A 99 -14.75 -0.90 7.13
CA VAL A 99 -13.93 -0.44 6.02
C VAL A 99 -13.53 -1.64 5.17
N GLN A 100 -13.69 -1.52 3.85
CA GLN A 100 -13.35 -2.54 2.86
C GLN A 100 -12.47 -1.90 1.77
N ALA A 101 -11.38 -2.56 1.37
CA ALA A 101 -10.62 -2.20 0.17
C ALA A 101 -11.26 -2.89 -1.04
N VAL A 102 -11.71 -2.08 -2.01
CA VAL A 102 -12.49 -2.53 -3.17
C VAL A 102 -11.66 -2.38 -4.45
N PHE A 103 -11.54 -3.44 -5.24
CA PHE A 103 -10.81 -3.43 -6.51
C PHE A 103 -11.75 -3.27 -7.70
N LEU A 104 -11.83 -2.05 -8.25
CA LEU A 104 -12.65 -1.78 -9.44
C LEU A 104 -12.17 -2.50 -10.71
N SER A 105 -10.91 -2.92 -10.77
CA SER A 105 -10.33 -3.64 -11.91
C SER A 105 -10.33 -5.17 -11.75
N GLU A 106 -10.90 -5.70 -10.67
CA GLU A 106 -10.99 -7.15 -10.36
C GLU A 106 -9.65 -7.90 -10.41
N VAL A 107 -8.52 -7.19 -10.24
CA VAL A 107 -7.16 -7.79 -10.24
C VAL A 107 -6.88 -8.62 -9.00
N LEU A 108 -7.55 -8.31 -7.89
CA LEU A 108 -7.48 -9.01 -6.61
C LEU A 108 -8.88 -9.06 -5.99
N PRO A 109 -9.16 -10.04 -5.12
CA PRO A 109 -10.34 -10.00 -4.27
C PRO A 109 -10.35 -8.76 -3.37
N ASP A 110 -11.53 -8.24 -3.09
CA ASP A 110 -11.73 -7.19 -2.09
C ASP A 110 -11.22 -7.65 -0.72
N MET A 111 -10.62 -6.74 0.03
CA MET A 111 -10.01 -7.06 1.33
C MET A 111 -10.75 -6.36 2.46
N TYR A 112 -11.01 -7.10 3.54
CA TYR A 112 -11.48 -6.49 4.77
C TYR A 112 -10.36 -5.64 5.38
N VAL A 113 -10.72 -4.42 5.82
CA VAL A 113 -9.74 -3.47 6.38
C VAL A 113 -9.96 -3.33 7.88
N SER A 114 -11.11 -2.82 8.31
CA SER A 114 -11.35 -2.57 9.73
C SER A 114 -12.83 -2.64 10.09
N ALA A 115 -13.14 -2.91 11.34
CA ALA A 115 -14.51 -3.00 11.84
C ALA A 115 -15.25 -1.67 11.90
N SER A 116 -14.53 -0.55 11.95
CA SER A 116 -15.11 0.80 11.86
C SER A 116 -14.12 1.82 11.30
N VAL A 117 -14.64 2.99 10.91
CA VAL A 117 -13.81 4.14 10.51
C VAL A 117 -12.94 4.65 11.65
N ASP A 118 -13.42 4.60 12.89
CA ASP A 118 -12.65 4.99 14.08
C ASP A 118 -11.44 4.08 14.27
N LEU A 119 -11.66 2.75 14.24
CA LEU A 119 -10.59 1.76 14.37
C LEU A 119 -9.58 1.85 13.23
N PHE A 120 -10.06 2.07 12.00
CA PHE A 120 -9.19 2.32 10.85
C PHE A 120 -8.30 3.55 11.07
N SER A 121 -8.89 4.64 11.58
CA SER A 121 -8.19 5.90 11.82
C SER A 121 -7.13 5.77 12.92
N GLU A 122 -7.43 5.05 14.01
CA GLU A 122 -6.47 4.75 15.07
C GLU A 122 -5.35 3.82 14.58
N ALA A 123 -5.68 2.82 13.76
CA ALA A 123 -4.71 1.91 13.16
C ALA A 123 -3.74 2.65 12.22
N LEU A 124 -4.22 3.64 11.46
CA LEU A 124 -3.38 4.52 10.65
C LEU A 124 -2.40 5.36 11.49
N VAL A 125 -2.79 5.80 12.69
CA VAL A 125 -1.86 6.49 13.62
C VAL A 125 -0.77 5.52 14.08
N LEU A 126 -1.12 4.29 14.43
CA LEU A 126 -0.13 3.27 14.82
C LEU A 126 0.85 2.99 13.68
N LEU A 127 0.34 2.81 12.47
CA LEU A 127 1.14 2.58 11.26
C LEU A 127 2.10 3.76 11.01
N ASP A 128 1.59 4.99 10.96
CA ASP A 128 2.40 6.18 10.65
C ASP A 128 3.55 6.38 11.64
N ARG A 129 3.27 6.20 12.94
CA ARG A 129 4.30 6.23 14.00
C ARG A 129 5.35 5.15 13.81
N ALA A 130 4.92 3.93 13.51
CA ALA A 130 5.83 2.80 13.37
C ALA A 130 6.71 2.91 12.14
N VAL A 131 6.15 3.22 10.97
CA VAL A 131 6.93 3.34 9.72
C VAL A 131 7.93 4.50 9.79
N SER A 132 7.54 5.62 10.41
CA SER A 132 8.44 6.76 10.62
C SER A 132 9.62 6.40 11.53
N ARG A 133 9.37 5.64 12.60
CA ARG A 133 10.41 5.17 13.51
C ARG A 133 11.31 4.11 12.88
N ILE A 134 10.76 3.22 12.08
CA ILE A 134 11.52 2.21 11.33
C ILE A 134 12.45 2.91 10.33
N ALA A 135 11.96 3.92 9.60
CA ALA A 135 12.74 4.63 8.58
C ALA A 135 14.00 5.33 9.13
N VAL A 136 14.00 5.72 10.40
CA VAL A 136 15.15 6.34 11.08
C VAL A 136 15.91 5.38 12.00
N ALA A 137 15.56 4.10 12.01
CA ALA A 137 16.19 3.13 12.90
C ALA A 137 17.60 2.77 12.42
N ASP A 138 18.52 2.66 13.39
CA ASP A 138 19.88 2.17 13.15
C ASP A 138 19.89 0.64 13.00
N GLY A 139 19.51 0.18 11.81
CA GLY A 139 19.48 -1.25 11.45
C GLY A 139 18.37 -2.04 12.14
N LEU A 140 18.45 -3.36 12.03
CA LEU A 140 17.39 -4.28 12.47
C LEU A 140 17.10 -4.24 13.97
N GLN A 141 18.12 -4.00 14.79
CA GLN A 141 17.98 -3.98 16.26
C GLN A 141 17.02 -2.87 16.72
N GLY A 142 17.02 -1.72 16.05
CA GLY A 142 16.09 -0.63 16.33
C GLY A 142 14.71 -0.83 15.71
N ALA A 143 14.64 -1.44 14.51
CA ALA A 143 13.40 -1.56 13.76
C ALA A 143 12.50 -2.72 14.21
N VAL A 144 13.07 -3.88 14.56
CA VAL A 144 12.29 -5.08 14.92
C VAL A 144 11.36 -4.87 16.12
N PRO A 145 11.79 -4.23 17.24
CA PRO A 145 10.89 -3.95 18.35
C PRO A 145 9.71 -3.04 17.95
N VAL A 146 9.95 -2.07 17.07
CA VAL A 146 8.91 -1.16 16.57
C VAL A 146 7.89 -1.92 15.74
N LEU A 147 8.35 -2.77 14.83
CA LEU A 147 7.47 -3.64 14.03
C LEU A 147 6.64 -4.56 14.93
N HIS A 148 7.24 -5.18 15.95
CA HIS A 148 6.50 -6.05 16.86
C HIS A 148 5.44 -5.27 17.64
N SER A 149 5.76 -4.08 18.17
CA SER A 149 4.77 -3.23 18.83
C SER A 149 3.63 -2.81 17.90
N LEU A 150 3.92 -2.54 16.62
CA LEU A 150 2.89 -2.26 15.61
C LEU A 150 1.96 -3.46 15.42
N MET A 151 2.53 -4.65 15.19
CA MET A 151 1.77 -5.88 14.97
C MET A 151 0.83 -6.17 16.15
N THR A 152 1.37 -6.12 17.37
CA THR A 152 0.58 -6.34 18.60
C THR A 152 -0.50 -5.26 18.75
N GLY A 153 -0.14 -3.99 18.58
CA GLY A 153 -1.08 -2.88 18.75
C GLY A 153 -2.25 -2.94 17.76
N LEU A 154 -2.00 -3.28 16.49
CA LEU A 154 -3.05 -3.42 15.48
C LEU A 154 -3.98 -4.61 15.78
N GLN A 155 -3.40 -5.75 16.19
CA GLN A 155 -4.17 -6.95 16.53
C GLN A 155 -5.05 -6.76 17.77
N GLU A 156 -4.55 -6.04 18.78
CA GLU A 156 -5.30 -5.68 19.99
C GLU A 156 -6.41 -4.67 19.69
N LEU A 157 -6.13 -3.70 18.82
CA LEU A 157 -7.06 -2.63 18.43
C LEU A 157 -8.27 -3.18 17.65
N ASP A 158 -8.02 -4.02 16.65
CA ASP A 158 -9.08 -4.58 15.79
C ASP A 158 -8.80 -6.05 15.46
N PRO A 159 -9.19 -7.00 16.33
CA PRO A 159 -8.99 -8.42 16.06
C PRO A 159 -9.70 -8.93 14.80
N LEU A 160 -10.79 -8.29 14.36
CA LEU A 160 -11.55 -8.72 13.17
C LEU A 160 -10.76 -8.43 11.89
N ALA A 161 -9.96 -7.35 11.86
CA ALA A 161 -9.05 -7.04 10.76
C ALA A 161 -8.01 -8.14 10.48
N PHE A 162 -7.82 -9.07 11.41
CA PHE A 162 -6.85 -10.16 11.34
C PHE A 162 -7.51 -11.54 11.32
N ALA A 163 -8.84 -11.60 11.22
CA ALA A 163 -9.58 -12.86 11.16
C ALA A 163 -9.16 -13.70 9.93
N GLU A 164 -8.81 -13.05 8.83
CA GLU A 164 -8.30 -13.69 7.62
C GLU A 164 -6.89 -13.21 7.28
N ARG A 165 -6.02 -14.14 6.88
CA ARG A 165 -4.61 -13.87 6.60
C ARG A 165 -4.34 -12.96 5.40
N GLU A 166 -5.30 -12.89 4.48
CA GLU A 166 -5.27 -12.03 3.29
C GLU A 166 -6.06 -10.72 3.46
N SER A 167 -6.53 -10.42 4.68
CA SER A 167 -7.06 -9.10 4.99
C SER A 167 -5.98 -8.01 4.83
N TRP A 168 -6.43 -6.76 4.76
CA TRP A 168 -5.60 -5.63 4.38
C TRP A 168 -4.43 -5.39 5.35
N TRP A 169 -4.69 -5.36 6.66
CA TRP A 169 -3.65 -5.13 7.68
C TRP A 169 -2.58 -6.24 7.74
N PRO A 170 -2.93 -7.54 7.74
CA PRO A 170 -1.95 -8.61 7.58
C PRO A 170 -1.03 -8.44 6.37
N ARG A 171 -1.57 -7.97 5.23
CA ARG A 171 -0.77 -7.69 4.02
C ARG A 171 0.15 -6.50 4.21
N VAL A 172 -0.34 -5.39 4.76
CA VAL A 172 0.51 -4.22 5.09
C VAL A 172 1.67 -4.64 6.00
N LEU A 173 1.41 -5.48 7.00
CA LEU A 173 2.45 -5.96 7.92
C LEU A 173 3.45 -6.91 7.26
N ASP A 174 3.02 -7.76 6.33
CA ASP A 174 3.94 -8.56 5.51
C ASP A 174 4.87 -7.67 4.71
N ASP A 175 4.33 -6.64 4.06
CA ASP A 175 5.12 -5.71 3.28
C ASP A 175 6.20 -5.01 4.12
N VAL A 176 5.81 -4.43 5.26
CA VAL A 176 6.75 -3.79 6.19
C VAL A 176 7.80 -4.80 6.70
N ARG A 177 7.39 -6.04 7.02
CA ARG A 177 8.31 -7.07 7.53
C ARG A 177 9.28 -7.57 6.45
N HIS A 178 8.81 -7.81 5.23
CA HIS A 178 9.63 -8.38 4.16
C HIS A 178 10.68 -7.38 3.68
N THR A 179 10.30 -6.11 3.53
CA THR A 179 11.23 -5.02 3.19
C THR A 179 12.26 -4.76 4.29
N LEU A 180 11.90 -5.03 5.55
CA LEU A 180 12.83 -4.97 6.68
C LEU A 180 13.81 -6.15 6.71
N ASN A 181 13.32 -7.38 6.48
CA ASN A 181 14.07 -8.61 6.78
C ASN A 181 15.07 -9.03 5.70
N PHE A 182 14.84 -8.70 4.42
CA PHE A 182 15.69 -9.18 3.34
C PHE A 182 15.85 -8.15 2.20
N PRO A 183 17.10 -7.85 1.78
CA PRO A 183 17.39 -6.84 0.77
C PRO A 183 17.22 -7.38 -0.67
N PHE A 184 16.01 -7.72 -1.09
CA PHE A 184 15.75 -8.12 -2.48
C PHE A 184 15.88 -6.96 -3.46
N SER A 185 16.21 -7.27 -4.72
CA SER A 185 16.55 -6.28 -5.75
C SER A 185 15.62 -6.24 -6.96
N ALA A 186 15.63 -5.12 -7.67
CA ALA A 186 15.03 -4.97 -9.00
C ALA A 186 16.02 -4.27 -9.95
N SER A 187 15.88 -4.50 -11.26
CA SER A 187 16.74 -3.94 -12.31
C SER A 187 15.94 -3.60 -13.56
N PHE A 188 16.09 -2.38 -14.07
CA PHE A 188 15.41 -1.91 -15.28
C PHE A 188 16.45 -1.68 -16.38
N GLU A 189 16.27 -2.34 -17.52
CA GLU A 189 16.98 -2.04 -18.78
C GLU A 189 16.17 -1.00 -19.56
N PHE A 190 16.84 0.04 -20.06
CA PHE A 190 16.22 1.05 -20.92
C PHE A 190 17.17 1.50 -22.04
N GLU A 191 16.59 1.99 -23.13
CA GLU A 191 17.30 2.42 -24.33
C GLU A 191 17.24 3.95 -24.49
N LEU A 192 18.41 4.58 -24.55
CA LEU A 192 18.58 6.01 -24.79
C LEU A 192 18.65 6.33 -26.28
N ALA A 193 18.61 7.62 -26.62
CA ALA A 193 18.78 8.08 -28.00
C ALA A 193 20.08 7.52 -28.60
N GLY A 194 19.99 6.98 -29.83
CA GLY A 194 21.11 6.34 -30.52
C GLY A 194 21.30 4.85 -30.23
N GLY A 195 20.34 4.19 -29.55
CA GLY A 195 20.34 2.73 -29.36
C GLY A 195 21.20 2.24 -28.20
N ARG A 196 21.71 3.15 -27.36
CA ARG A 196 22.53 2.80 -26.19
C ARG A 196 21.64 2.26 -25.08
N LYS A 197 21.95 1.04 -24.63
CA LYS A 197 21.26 0.40 -23.51
C LYS A 197 21.97 0.67 -22.19
N GLU A 198 21.20 0.97 -21.16
CA GLU A 198 21.66 1.11 -19.78
C GLU A 198 20.80 0.26 -18.85
N VAL A 199 21.36 -0.12 -17.71
CA VAL A 199 20.66 -0.87 -16.66
C VAL A 199 20.84 -0.14 -15.34
N VAL A 200 19.75 0.06 -14.60
CA VAL A 200 19.78 0.58 -13.23
C VAL A 200 19.20 -0.48 -12.30
N THR A 201 19.95 -0.77 -11.23
CA THR A 201 19.58 -1.73 -10.19
C THR A 201 19.42 -1.00 -8.86
N ASP A 202 18.47 -1.45 -8.06
CA ASP A 202 18.28 -1.00 -6.69
C ASP A 202 17.77 -2.15 -5.82
N SER A 203 17.83 -1.97 -4.49
CA SER A 203 17.41 -2.96 -3.50
C SER A 203 16.48 -2.35 -2.47
N THR A 204 15.69 -3.20 -1.81
CA THR A 204 14.93 -2.80 -0.62
C THR A 204 15.86 -2.28 0.47
N GLY A 205 15.32 -1.41 1.31
CA GLY A 205 16.00 -0.87 2.46
C GLY A 205 14.99 -0.42 3.52
N ILE A 206 15.47 -0.34 4.75
CA ILE A 206 14.64 -0.02 5.92
C ILE A 206 13.90 1.31 5.70
N GLY A 207 12.57 1.27 5.76
CA GLY A 207 11.69 2.44 5.61
C GLY A 207 11.76 3.11 4.23
N ARG A 208 12.21 2.39 3.20
CA ARG A 208 12.24 2.88 1.81
C ARG A 208 11.10 2.26 1.01
N LEU A 209 10.68 2.97 -0.04
CA LEU A 209 9.82 2.42 -1.09
C LEU A 209 10.48 1.21 -1.78
N HIS A 210 9.66 0.42 -2.48
CA HIS A 210 10.13 -0.76 -3.20
C HIS A 210 11.16 -0.36 -4.27
N PRO A 211 12.14 -1.24 -4.59
CA PRO A 211 13.20 -0.90 -5.52
C PRO A 211 12.65 -0.52 -6.90
N GLU A 212 11.56 -1.12 -7.36
CA GLU A 212 10.89 -0.79 -8.62
C GLU A 212 10.42 0.67 -8.66
N GLU A 213 9.78 1.13 -7.58
CA GLU A 213 9.30 2.51 -7.47
C GLU A 213 10.46 3.49 -7.44
N ARG A 214 11.53 3.18 -6.69
CA ARG A 214 12.71 4.05 -6.57
C ARG A 214 13.49 4.15 -7.88
N ILE A 215 13.65 3.03 -8.59
CA ILE A 215 14.27 3.01 -9.91
C ILE A 215 13.43 3.86 -10.86
N TRP A 216 12.10 3.68 -10.89
CA TRP A 216 11.26 4.44 -11.80
C TRP A 216 11.22 5.94 -11.47
N GLN A 217 11.16 6.33 -10.20
CA GLN A 217 11.27 7.74 -9.78
C GLN A 217 12.59 8.36 -10.27
N ARG A 218 13.70 7.64 -10.16
CA ARG A 218 15.02 8.09 -10.64
C ARG A 218 15.05 8.24 -12.17
N LEU A 219 14.55 7.24 -12.91
CA LEU A 219 14.57 7.23 -14.37
C LEU A 219 13.66 8.32 -14.96
N SER A 220 12.43 8.40 -14.47
CA SER A 220 11.45 9.42 -14.91
C SER A 220 11.94 10.84 -14.63
N SER A 221 12.53 11.09 -13.45
CA SER A 221 13.16 12.38 -13.11
C SER A 221 14.36 12.72 -14.00
N SER A 222 14.99 11.72 -14.60
CA SER A 222 16.10 11.88 -15.56
C SER A 222 15.63 11.97 -17.02
N GLY A 223 14.31 12.04 -17.27
CA GLY A 223 13.72 12.18 -18.59
C GLY A 223 13.57 10.88 -19.39
N VAL A 224 13.81 9.71 -18.77
CA VAL A 224 13.53 8.42 -19.41
C VAL A 224 12.03 8.24 -19.50
N ARG A 225 11.53 8.06 -20.73
CA ARG A 225 10.10 7.80 -20.98
C ARG A 225 9.77 6.32 -20.76
N PRO A 226 8.51 5.98 -20.42
CA PRO A 226 8.14 4.60 -20.16
C PRO A 226 8.39 3.64 -21.33
N GLU A 227 8.22 4.11 -22.57
CA GLU A 227 8.42 3.28 -23.77
C GLU A 227 9.89 2.95 -24.04
N GLN A 228 10.82 3.61 -23.34
CA GLN A 228 12.25 3.34 -23.42
C GLN A 228 12.68 2.18 -22.53
N VAL A 229 11.86 1.78 -21.56
CA VAL A 229 12.14 0.63 -20.70
C VAL A 229 11.85 -0.65 -21.49
N THR A 230 12.89 -1.47 -21.69
CA THR A 230 12.84 -2.69 -22.52
C THR A 230 12.74 -3.96 -21.69
N ARG A 231 13.29 -3.98 -20.48
CA ARG A 231 13.25 -5.15 -19.59
C ARG A 231 13.17 -4.72 -18.14
N VAL A 232 12.37 -5.46 -17.37
CA VAL A 232 12.28 -5.35 -15.92
C VAL A 232 12.57 -6.73 -15.33
N TYR A 233 13.58 -6.78 -14.47
CA TYR A 233 13.91 -7.95 -13.69
C TYR A 233 13.70 -7.64 -12.20
N CYS A 234 12.97 -8.50 -11.50
CA CYS A 234 12.83 -8.43 -10.05
C CYS A 234 13.33 -9.75 -9.44
N GLU A 235 14.07 -9.69 -8.33
CA GLU A 235 14.53 -10.90 -7.67
C GLU A 235 13.34 -11.71 -7.12
N LEU A 236 12.44 -11.04 -6.40
CA LEU A 236 11.11 -11.54 -6.08
C LEU A 236 10.12 -11.12 -7.17
N GLU A 237 9.08 -11.92 -7.41
CA GLU A 237 7.96 -11.52 -8.26
C GLU A 237 7.38 -10.16 -7.81
N PRO A 238 7.05 -9.25 -8.75
CA PRO A 238 6.48 -7.96 -8.41
C PRO A 238 5.23 -8.08 -7.53
N CYS A 239 5.11 -7.22 -6.53
CA CYS A 239 4.13 -7.36 -5.47
C CYS A 239 2.69 -6.99 -5.89
N PHE A 240 1.71 -7.61 -5.21
CA PHE A 240 0.28 -7.25 -5.17
C PHE A 240 -0.13 -6.77 -3.77
N MET A 241 0.73 -5.97 -3.14
CA MET A 241 0.59 -5.55 -1.75
C MET A 241 -0.01 -4.13 -1.67
N PRO A 242 -0.87 -3.84 -0.68
CA PRO A 242 -1.35 -2.50 -0.41
C PRO A 242 -0.23 -1.46 -0.37
N GLY A 243 -0.47 -0.30 -0.97
CA GLY A 243 0.49 0.80 -1.06
C GLY A 243 1.40 0.76 -2.29
N HIS A 244 1.69 -0.42 -2.82
CA HIS A 244 2.77 -0.59 -3.81
C HIS A 244 2.26 -1.09 -5.16
N TYR A 245 1.56 -2.24 -5.18
CA TYR A 245 1.01 -2.85 -6.40
C TYR A 245 1.98 -2.87 -7.60
N CYS A 246 3.26 -3.20 -7.35
CA CYS A 246 4.32 -3.17 -8.36
C CYS A 246 3.98 -3.97 -9.62
N ALA A 247 3.33 -5.12 -9.47
CA ALA A 247 2.89 -5.91 -10.63
C ALA A 247 1.91 -5.15 -11.54
N VAL A 248 1.03 -4.33 -10.97
CA VAL A 248 -0.05 -3.65 -11.69
C VAL A 248 0.48 -2.41 -12.39
N TRP A 249 1.09 -1.47 -11.65
CA TRP A 249 1.49 -0.20 -12.23
C TRP A 249 2.62 -0.36 -13.24
N MET A 250 3.55 -1.31 -13.04
CA MET A 250 4.63 -1.54 -13.99
C MET A 250 4.12 -2.06 -15.33
N GLN A 251 3.16 -2.99 -15.33
CA GLN A 251 2.56 -3.49 -16.57
C GLN A 251 1.82 -2.38 -17.34
N HIS A 252 1.12 -1.51 -16.61
CA HIS A 252 0.45 -0.35 -17.21
C HIS A 252 1.46 0.67 -17.76
N THR A 253 2.55 0.90 -17.03
CA THR A 253 3.53 1.96 -17.33
C THR A 253 4.49 1.53 -18.44
N PHE A 254 4.94 0.27 -18.45
CA PHE A 254 5.96 -0.25 -19.38
C PHE A 254 5.37 -1.30 -20.33
N PRO A 255 4.49 -0.91 -21.28
CA PRO A 255 3.74 -1.86 -22.12
C PRO A 255 4.62 -2.68 -23.08
N ARG A 256 5.88 -2.28 -23.29
CA ARG A 256 6.84 -2.98 -24.18
C ARG A 256 7.91 -3.77 -23.41
N ALA A 257 7.96 -3.63 -22.09
CA ALA A 257 9.01 -4.25 -21.31
C ALA A 257 8.77 -5.76 -21.16
N GLN A 258 9.85 -6.53 -21.26
CA GLN A 258 9.83 -7.93 -20.83
C GLN A 258 9.98 -8.00 -19.31
N PHE A 259 9.04 -8.68 -18.64
CA PHE A 259 9.07 -8.91 -17.19
C PHE A 259 9.61 -10.30 -16.88
N THR A 260 10.54 -10.37 -15.93
CA THR A 260 11.12 -11.64 -15.44
C THR A 260 11.38 -11.56 -13.94
N HIS A 261 11.27 -12.69 -13.25
CA HIS A 261 11.66 -12.78 -11.85
C HIS A 261 12.39 -14.09 -11.52
N SER A 262 13.07 -14.15 -10.37
CA SER A 262 13.78 -15.36 -9.94
C SER A 262 13.01 -16.23 -8.95
N PHE A 263 12.27 -15.61 -8.03
CA PHE A 263 11.48 -16.31 -7.01
C PHE A 263 10.03 -15.81 -7.04
N GLY A 264 9.09 -16.69 -6.72
CA GLY A 264 7.67 -16.30 -6.62
C GLY A 264 7.44 -15.32 -5.48
N TYR A 265 6.35 -14.55 -5.54
CA TYR A 265 5.88 -13.68 -4.46
C TYR A 265 4.38 -13.43 -4.63
N GLY A 266 3.66 -14.53 -4.84
CA GLY A 266 2.30 -14.55 -5.37
C GLY A 266 1.23 -13.96 -4.46
N ALA A 267 -0.02 -14.26 -4.80
CA ALA A 267 -1.18 -13.63 -4.19
C ALA A 267 -1.49 -14.09 -2.75
N SER A 268 -0.96 -15.21 -2.27
CA SER A 268 -1.21 -15.72 -0.91
C SER A 268 -0.02 -15.52 0.03
N ALA A 269 -0.27 -15.38 1.32
CA ALA A 269 0.76 -15.26 2.35
C ALA A 269 1.75 -16.43 2.33
N GLU A 270 1.25 -17.65 2.14
CA GLU A 270 2.09 -18.84 2.01
C GLU A 270 3.05 -18.72 0.82
N SER A 271 2.55 -18.29 -0.35
CA SER A 271 3.40 -18.10 -1.54
C SER A 271 4.45 -17.00 -1.34
N ARG A 272 4.10 -15.92 -0.61
CA ARG A 272 5.03 -14.83 -0.28
C ARG A 272 6.13 -15.30 0.67
N GLU A 273 5.80 -16.07 1.71
CA GLU A 273 6.79 -16.63 2.63
C GLU A 273 7.74 -17.60 1.93
N GLU A 274 7.21 -18.54 1.12
CA GLU A 274 8.05 -19.54 0.47
C GLU A 274 9.01 -18.87 -0.53
N GLY A 275 8.52 -17.91 -1.32
CA GLY A 275 9.34 -17.14 -2.23
C GLY A 275 10.47 -16.37 -1.54
N LEU A 276 10.16 -15.70 -0.43
CA LEU A 276 11.16 -14.99 0.36
C LEU A 276 12.21 -15.94 0.94
N LYS A 277 11.77 -17.08 1.46
CA LYS A 277 12.65 -18.13 2.00
C LYS A 277 13.56 -18.71 0.93
N GLU A 278 13.07 -18.96 -0.28
CA GLU A 278 13.89 -19.40 -1.41
C GLU A 278 14.96 -18.37 -1.76
N ALA A 279 14.60 -17.09 -1.81
CA ALA A 279 15.54 -15.99 -2.07
C ALA A 279 16.64 -15.92 -1.01
N ILE A 280 16.29 -16.05 0.28
CA ILE A 280 17.24 -16.09 1.40
C ILE A 280 18.20 -17.29 1.26
N ILE A 281 17.68 -18.48 0.98
CA ILE A 281 18.49 -19.70 0.81
C ILE A 281 19.45 -19.54 -0.36
N PHE A 282 18.99 -18.96 -1.47
CA PHE A 282 19.81 -18.71 -2.64
C PHE A 282 20.93 -17.71 -2.35
N ALA A 283 20.62 -16.59 -1.69
CA ALA A 283 21.62 -15.59 -1.31
C ALA A 283 22.69 -16.18 -0.37
N ALA A 284 22.30 -16.99 0.61
CA ALA A 284 23.23 -17.68 1.50
C ALA A 284 24.17 -18.65 0.74
N ARG A 285 23.65 -19.38 -0.25
CA ARG A 285 24.46 -20.25 -1.11
C ARG A 285 25.44 -19.46 -1.97
N GLN A 286 25.03 -18.32 -2.53
CA GLN A 286 25.92 -17.45 -3.30
C GLN A 286 27.05 -16.87 -2.44
N ALA A 287 26.74 -16.41 -1.22
CA ALA A 287 27.73 -15.87 -0.31
C ALA A 287 28.83 -16.91 0.01
N ARG A 288 28.45 -18.16 0.27
CA ARG A 288 29.40 -19.27 0.51
C ARG A 288 30.29 -19.55 -0.71
N ARG A 289 29.72 -19.51 -1.92
CA ARG A 289 30.49 -19.72 -3.17
C ARG A 289 31.46 -18.60 -3.51
N ARG A 290 31.23 -17.38 -3.00
CA ARG A 290 32.14 -16.24 -3.20
C ARG A 290 33.28 -16.19 -2.16
N GLN A 291 33.15 -16.94 -1.06
CA GLN A 291 34.11 -16.99 0.04
C GLN A 291 35.06 -18.20 -0.03
N GLY A 292 34.76 -19.19 -0.86
CA GLY A 292 35.63 -20.34 -1.15
C GLY A 292 36.20 -20.22 -2.54
#